data_AF-A0A074YVQ7-F1
#
_entry.id   AF-A0A074YVQ7-F1
#
_cell.length_a   1.000
_cell.length_b   1.000
_cell.length_c   1.000
_cell.angle_alpha   90.00
_cell.angle_beta   90.00
_cell.angle_gamma   90.00
#
_symmetry.space_group_name_H-M   'P 1'
#
loop_
_entity.id
_entity.type
_entity.pdbx_description
1 polymer ?
#
loop_
_entity_poly.entity_id
_entity_poly.type
_entity_poly.pdbx_seq_one_letter_code
_entity_poly.pdbx_strand_id
1 'polypeptide(L)'
;LLDVLAGRKDPRFLSGQVLVDGVPQPKNFKCISGYVVQDDIVMGTLTVRENLHFSAALRMTVRCSKAERRRKVDEIIEELGLTSVADSKIGTDLIRGVSGGERKRTNIGMELITDPPVLFLDEPTTGLDAFMAGQVIKTLK
;
A
#
# COMPACT_ATOMS: atom_id res chain seq x y z
N LEU A 1 9.94 -2.31 15.63
CA LEU A 1 9.06 -1.32 16.31
C LEU A 1 7.75 -1.12 15.53
N LEU A 2 7.82 -0.86 14.22
CA LEU A 2 6.63 -0.61 13.39
C LEU A 2 5.58 -1.73 13.45
N ASP A 3 6.01 -3.00 13.40
CA ASP A 3 5.13 -4.17 13.59
C ASP A 3 4.35 -4.16 14.91
N VAL A 4 4.95 -3.62 15.98
CA VAL A 4 4.30 -3.53 17.30
C VAL A 4 3.21 -2.48 17.26
N LEU A 5 3.51 -1.30 16.71
CA LEU A 5 2.53 -0.21 16.58
C LEU A 5 1.36 -0.58 15.65
N ALA A 6 1.64 -1.33 14.59
CA ALA A 6 0.63 -1.85 13.67
C ALA A 6 -0.17 -3.07 14.22
N GLY A 7 0.12 -3.52 15.44
CA GLY A 7 -0.54 -4.67 16.07
C GLY A 7 -0.21 -6.02 15.42
N ARG A 8 0.87 -6.10 14.64
CA ARG A 8 1.29 -7.30 13.88
C ARG A 8 2.25 -8.23 14.63
N LYS A 9 2.68 -7.87 15.83
CA LYS A 9 3.55 -8.70 16.69
C LYS A 9 2.77 -9.44 17.78
N ASP A 10 3.30 -10.59 18.22
CA ASP A 10 2.73 -11.37 19.31
C ASP A 10 2.82 -10.60 20.65
N PRO A 11 1.69 -10.36 21.34
CA PRO A 11 1.66 -9.58 22.57
C PRO A 11 2.31 -10.28 23.78
N ARG A 12 2.56 -11.60 23.73
CA ARG A 12 3.09 -12.37 24.87
C ARG A 12 4.43 -11.87 25.41
N PHE A 13 5.22 -11.22 24.55
CA PHE A 13 6.56 -10.72 24.89
C PHE A 13 6.64 -9.19 24.82
N LEU A 14 5.49 -8.51 24.79
CA LEU A 14 5.40 -7.06 24.70
C LEU A 14 5.02 -6.46 26.05
N SER A 15 5.75 -5.41 26.44
CA SER A 15 5.42 -4.55 27.58
C SER A 15 5.12 -3.13 27.09
N GLY A 16 4.21 -2.45 27.78
CA GLY A 16 3.76 -1.09 27.43
C GLY A 16 2.32 -1.05 26.88
N GLN A 17 1.89 0.13 26.45
CA GLN A 17 0.56 0.37 25.89
C GLN A 17 0.69 1.17 24.59
N VAL A 18 -0.09 0.79 23.58
CA VAL A 18 -0.23 1.53 22.32
C VAL A 18 -1.64 2.13 22.32
N LEU A 19 -1.70 3.45 22.22
CA LEU A 19 -2.93 4.22 22.20
C LEU A 19 -3.10 4.89 20.83
N VAL A 20 -4.34 4.96 20.35
CA VAL A 20 -4.76 5.72 19.18
C VAL A 20 -5.73 6.78 19.69
N ASP A 21 -5.43 8.06 19.49
CA ASP A 21 -6.22 9.18 20.04
C ASP A 21 -6.49 9.08 21.55
N GLY A 22 -5.49 8.59 22.31
CA GLY A 22 -5.57 8.45 23.76
C GLY A 22 -6.35 7.23 24.26
N VAL A 23 -6.92 6.41 23.37
CA VAL A 23 -7.63 5.17 23.73
C VAL A 23 -6.89 3.92 23.24
N PRO A 24 -7.07 2.75 23.88
CA PRO A 24 -6.46 1.51 23.42
C PRO A 24 -6.83 1.17 21.98
N GLN A 25 -5.88 0.58 21.25
CA GLN A 25 -6.06 0.14 19.87
C GLN A 25 -7.28 -0.78 19.73
N PRO A 26 -8.22 -0.51 18.79
CA PRO A 26 -9.39 -1.35 18.61
C PRO A 26 -9.01 -2.71 18.02
N LYS A 27 -9.80 -3.76 18.29
CA LYS A 27 -9.51 -5.14 17.82
C LYS A 27 -9.40 -5.25 16.29
N ASN A 28 -10.12 -4.40 15.56
CA ASN A 28 -10.10 -4.31 14.11
C ASN A 28 -9.10 -3.28 13.57
N PHE A 29 -8.12 -2.82 14.37
CA PHE A 29 -7.16 -1.80 13.94
C PHE A 29 -6.44 -2.18 12.64
N LYS A 30 -6.06 -3.44 12.49
CA LYS A 30 -5.44 -3.98 11.27
C LYS A 30 -6.28 -3.79 10.00
N CYS A 31 -7.60 -3.68 10.13
CA CYS A 31 -8.52 -3.49 9.02
C CYS A 31 -8.71 -2.00 8.68
N ILE A 32 -8.40 -1.09 9.61
CA ILE A 32 -8.54 0.35 9.43
C ILE A 32 -7.19 1.05 9.19
N SER A 33 -6.06 0.42 9.53
CA SER A 33 -4.72 0.92 9.22
C SER A 33 -4.17 0.28 7.94
N GLY A 34 -3.46 1.05 7.12
CA GLY A 34 -2.63 0.53 6.03
C GLY A 34 -1.25 0.15 6.54
N TYR A 35 -0.64 -0.89 5.97
CA TYR A 35 0.73 -1.26 6.30
C TYR A 35 1.46 -1.77 5.06
N VAL A 36 2.43 -0.99 4.60
CA VAL A 36 3.33 -1.35 3.52
C VAL A 36 4.56 -2.01 4.13
N VAL A 37 4.73 -3.30 3.88
CA VAL A 37 5.93 -4.07 4.27
C VAL A 37 7.14 -3.66 3.42
N GLN A 38 8.34 -3.98 3.91
CA GLN A 38 9.59 -3.72 3.20
C GLN A 38 9.62 -4.40 1.83
N ASP A 39 9.26 -5.69 1.78
CA ASP A 39 9.16 -6.47 0.55
C ASP A 39 7.89 -6.12 -0.25
N ASP A 40 8.04 -5.87 -1.54
CA ASP A 40 6.90 -5.56 -2.41
C ASP A 40 6.09 -6.80 -2.77
N ILE A 41 5.09 -7.10 -1.96
CA ILE A 41 4.16 -8.21 -2.18
C ILE A 41 3.08 -7.78 -3.18
N VAL A 42 3.43 -7.88 -4.47
CA VAL A 42 2.53 -7.57 -5.61
C VAL A 42 2.49 -8.74 -6.60
N MET A 43 1.34 -8.93 -7.26
CA MET A 43 1.16 -10.05 -8.18
C MET A 43 1.87 -9.74 -9.52
N GLY A 44 3.01 -10.38 -9.74
CA GLY A 44 3.89 -10.13 -10.89
C GLY A 44 3.28 -10.44 -12.26
N THR A 45 2.29 -11.33 -12.32
CA THR A 45 1.62 -11.73 -13.57
C THR A 45 0.54 -10.75 -14.01
N LEU A 46 0.07 -9.89 -13.11
CA LEU A 46 -0.94 -8.88 -13.33
C LEU A 46 -0.31 -7.52 -13.66
N THR A 47 -1.11 -6.63 -14.26
CA THR A 47 -0.75 -5.23 -14.46
C THR A 47 -0.82 -4.42 -13.18
N VAL A 48 -0.24 -3.22 -13.19
CA VAL A 48 -0.39 -2.24 -12.10
C VAL A 48 -1.86 -1.99 -11.79
N ARG A 49 -2.66 -1.69 -12.83
CA ARG A 49 -4.09 -1.43 -12.73
C ARG A 49 -4.87 -2.63 -12.20
N GLU A 50 -4.54 -3.84 -12.64
CA GLU A 50 -5.18 -5.07 -12.17
C GLU A 50 -4.91 -5.34 -10.69
N ASN A 51 -3.67 -5.12 -10.22
CA ASN A 51 -3.33 -5.24 -8.79
C ASN A 51 -4.15 -4.26 -7.93
N LEU A 52 -4.25 -3.00 -8.36
CA LEU A 52 -5.04 -1.98 -7.67
C LEU A 52 -6.53 -2.30 -7.67
N HIS A 53 -7.08 -2.74 -8.81
CA HIS A 53 -8.46 -3.20 -8.89
C HIS A 53 -8.74 -4.40 -7.99
N PHE A 54 -7.82 -5.35 -7.92
CA PHE A 54 -7.94 -6.51 -7.05
C PHE A 54 -8.00 -6.09 -5.58
N SER A 55 -7.08 -5.21 -5.14
CA SER A 55 -7.10 -4.65 -3.79
C SER A 55 -8.41 -3.89 -3.49
N ALA A 56 -8.84 -3.01 -4.41
CA ALA A 56 -10.09 -2.26 -4.30
C ALA A 56 -11.31 -3.19 -4.20
N ALA A 57 -11.35 -4.24 -5.02
CA ALA A 57 -12.47 -5.16 -5.08
C ALA A 57 -12.66 -5.93 -3.77
N LEU A 58 -11.58 -6.27 -3.08
CA LEU A 58 -11.61 -7.00 -1.81
C LEU A 58 -11.84 -6.09 -0.60
N ARG A 59 -11.28 -4.88 -0.62
CA ARG A 59 -11.24 -4.00 0.56
C ARG A 59 -12.30 -2.90 0.56
N MET A 60 -12.88 -2.54 -0.59
CA MET A 60 -13.92 -1.49 -0.72
C MET A 60 -15.35 -2.06 -0.91
N THR A 61 -15.64 -3.24 -0.35
CA THR A 61 -16.82 -4.05 -0.71
C THR A 61 -18.16 -3.49 -0.26
N VAL A 62 -18.22 -2.82 0.89
CA VAL A 62 -19.49 -2.56 1.60
C VAL A 62 -20.13 -1.21 1.25
N ARG A 63 -19.38 -0.26 0.68
CA ARG A 63 -19.86 1.13 0.49
C ARG A 63 -19.66 1.72 -0.90
N CYS A 64 -19.03 1.00 -1.82
CA CYS A 64 -18.67 1.53 -3.13
C CYS A 64 -19.18 0.66 -4.27
N SER A 65 -19.85 1.30 -5.22
CA SER A 65 -20.20 0.75 -6.53
C SER A 65 -18.94 0.41 -7.33
N LYS A 66 -19.09 -0.44 -8.36
CA LYS A 66 -17.99 -0.77 -9.28
C LYS A 66 -17.42 0.47 -9.97
N ALA A 67 -18.27 1.45 -10.29
CA ALA A 67 -17.86 2.69 -10.93
C ALA A 67 -17.01 3.56 -9.99
N GLU A 68 -17.38 3.66 -8.71
CA GLU A 68 -16.60 4.38 -7.70
C GLU A 68 -15.25 3.73 -7.45
N ARG A 69 -15.20 2.39 -7.35
CA ARG A 69 -13.93 1.66 -7.21
C ARG A 69 -13.01 1.91 -8.40
N ARG A 70 -13.56 1.95 -9.62
CA ARG A 70 -12.76 2.25 -10.81
C ARG A 70 -12.20 3.66 -10.79
N ARG A 71 -13.02 4.65 -10.47
CA ARG A 71 -12.56 6.04 -10.29
C ARG A 71 -11.45 6.13 -9.26
N LYS A 72 -11.61 5.50 -8.10
CA LYS A 72 -10.59 5.51 -7.05
C LYS A 72 -9.27 4.88 -7.50
N VAL A 73 -9.33 3.79 -8.28
CA VAL A 73 -8.13 3.18 -8.87
C VAL A 73 -7.46 4.14 -9.86
N ASP A 74 -8.23 4.83 -10.70
CA ASP A 74 -7.70 5.80 -11.66
C ASP A 74 -7.03 6.99 -10.93
N GLU A 75 -7.67 7.52 -9.89
CA GLU A 75 -7.13 8.58 -9.02
C GLU A 75 -5.78 8.16 -8.40
N ILE A 76 -5.71 6.96 -7.79
CA ILE A 76 -4.48 6.44 -7.18
C ILE A 76 -3.36 6.26 -8.22
N ILE A 77 -3.69 5.79 -9.43
CA ILE A 77 -2.70 5.65 -10.51
C ILE A 77 -2.11 7.01 -10.89
N GLU A 78 -2.95 8.05 -10.96
CA GLU A 78 -2.51 9.40 -11.30
C GLU A 78 -1.69 10.04 -10.18
N GLU A 79 -2.15 9.96 -8.93
CA GLU A 79 -1.47 10.51 -7.75
C GLU A 79 -0.07 9.92 -7.54
N LEU A 80 0.08 8.62 -7.82
CA LEU A 80 1.37 7.92 -7.73
C LEU A 80 2.23 8.06 -8.99
N GLY A 81 1.76 8.74 -10.02
CA GLY A 81 2.48 8.91 -11.28
C GLY A 81 2.77 7.56 -11.96
N LEU A 82 1.79 6.66 -11.96
CA LEU A 82 1.84 5.32 -12.55
C LEU A 82 1.11 5.24 -13.90
N THR A 83 0.54 6.35 -14.39
CA THR A 83 -0.27 6.41 -15.62
C THR A 83 0.41 5.78 -16.83
N SER A 84 1.72 6.02 -17.03
CA SER A 84 2.49 5.47 -18.16
C SER A 84 2.68 3.95 -18.10
N VAL A 85 2.58 3.36 -16.91
CA VAL A 85 2.79 1.92 -16.66
C VAL A 85 1.54 1.21 -16.14
N ALA A 86 0.38 1.89 -16.14
CA ALA A 86 -0.86 1.38 -15.58
C ALA A 86 -1.25 0.00 -16.14
N ASP A 87 -1.06 -0.19 -17.44
CA ASP A 87 -1.41 -1.43 -18.14
C ASP A 87 -0.18 -2.31 -18.41
N SER A 88 0.97 -1.98 -17.81
CA SER A 88 2.19 -2.80 -17.86
C SER A 88 2.17 -3.84 -16.74
N LYS A 89 2.67 -5.04 -17.03
CA LYS A 89 2.83 -6.11 -16.03
C LYS A 89 3.88 -5.73 -14.99
N ILE A 90 3.59 -6.06 -13.72
CA ILE A 90 4.53 -5.86 -12.61
C ILE A 90 5.84 -6.62 -12.83
N GLY A 91 5.75 -7.83 -13.39
CA GLY A 91 6.88 -8.72 -13.62
C GLY A 91 7.20 -9.60 -12.41
N THR A 92 7.91 -10.69 -12.67
CA THR A 92 8.41 -11.64 -11.67
C THR A 92 9.94 -11.65 -11.70
N ASP A 93 10.58 -12.40 -10.82
CA ASP A 93 12.05 -12.56 -10.84
C ASP A 93 12.56 -13.18 -12.15
N LEU A 94 11.68 -13.90 -12.87
CA LEU A 94 11.98 -14.55 -14.15
C LEU A 94 11.57 -13.69 -15.35
N ILE A 95 10.61 -12.78 -15.19
CA ILE A 95 10.02 -11.99 -16.27
C ILE A 95 10.10 -10.53 -15.90
N ARG A 96 10.93 -9.77 -16.64
CA ARG A 96 11.04 -8.32 -16.47
C ARG A 96 9.68 -7.64 -16.61
N GLY A 97 9.38 -6.74 -15.69
CA GLY A 97 8.20 -5.86 -15.73
C GLY A 97 8.58 -4.42 -15.44
N VAL A 98 7.75 -3.74 -14.64
CA VAL A 98 7.97 -2.36 -14.20
C VAL A 98 9.26 -2.20 -13.38
N SER A 99 9.74 -0.97 -13.25
CA SER A 99 10.90 -0.63 -12.39
C SER A 99 10.61 -0.87 -10.91
N GLY A 100 11.67 -0.97 -10.09
CA GLY A 100 11.53 -1.10 -8.63
C GLY A 100 10.74 0.03 -8.00
N GLY A 101 10.95 1.29 -8.43
CA GLY A 101 10.19 2.44 -7.94
C GLY A 101 8.72 2.43 -8.35
N GLU A 102 8.38 1.93 -9.53
CA GLU A 102 6.98 1.74 -9.95
C GLU A 102 6.30 0.60 -9.20
N ARG A 103 7.04 -0.49 -8.96
CA ARG A 103 6.58 -1.61 -8.11
C ARG A 103 6.28 -1.14 -6.69
N LYS A 104 7.19 -0.39 -6.07
CA LYS A 104 7.03 0.16 -4.72
C LYS A 104 5.83 1.09 -4.62
N ARG A 105 5.67 1.99 -5.60
CA ARG A 105 4.49 2.87 -5.68
C ARG A 105 3.20 2.09 -5.87
N THR A 106 3.20 1.02 -6.66
CA THR A 106 2.02 0.16 -6.81
C THR A 106 1.64 -0.49 -5.47
N ASN A 107 2.62 -1.01 -4.74
CA ASN A 107 2.40 -1.62 -3.41
C ASN A 107 1.82 -0.59 -2.42
N ILE A 108 2.36 0.63 -2.39
CA ILE A 108 1.82 1.75 -1.61
C ILE A 108 0.37 2.07 -2.02
N GLY A 109 0.09 2.14 -3.32
CA GLY A 109 -1.25 2.39 -3.86
C GLY A 109 -2.27 1.33 -3.47
N MET A 110 -1.86 0.07 -3.37
CA MET A 110 -2.73 -1.01 -2.89
C MET A 110 -3.16 -0.84 -1.44
N GLU A 111 -2.35 -0.19 -0.60
CA GLU A 111 -2.69 0.15 0.79
C GLU A 111 -3.49 1.46 0.89
N LEU A 112 -3.18 2.45 0.04
CA LEU A 112 -3.89 3.73 -0.02
C LEU A 112 -5.31 3.61 -0.56
N ILE A 113 -5.63 2.57 -1.34
CA ILE A 113 -6.94 2.39 -1.97
C ILE A 113 -8.11 2.39 -0.96
N THR A 114 -7.85 2.07 0.31
CA THR A 114 -8.84 2.07 1.37
C THR A 114 -8.97 3.39 2.13
N ASP A 115 -8.21 4.41 1.76
CA ASP A 115 -8.09 5.68 2.50
C ASP A 115 -7.89 5.46 4.01
N PRO A 116 -6.87 4.68 4.42
CA PRO A 116 -6.69 4.36 5.82
C PRO A 116 -6.34 5.62 6.64
N PRO A 117 -6.97 5.87 7.80
CA PRO A 117 -6.62 6.99 8.69
C PRO A 117 -5.18 6.94 9.21
N VAL A 118 -4.57 5.76 9.26
CA VAL A 118 -3.19 5.56 9.68
C VAL A 118 -2.50 4.66 8.68
N LEU A 119 -1.38 5.13 8.12
CA LEU A 119 -0.54 4.37 7.19
C LEU A 119 0.85 4.14 7.80
N PHE A 120 1.24 2.88 7.92
CA PHE A 120 2.60 2.49 8.29
C PHE A 120 3.37 2.10 7.04
N LEU A 121 4.59 2.63 6.91
CA LEU A 121 5.47 2.37 5.78
C LEU A 121 6.80 1.85 6.33
N ASP A 122 7.09 0.58 6.09
CA ASP A 122 8.38 -0.01 6.45
C ASP A 122 9.36 0.19 5.30
N GLU A 123 10.39 1.01 5.54
CA GLU A 123 11.44 1.30 4.57
C GLU A 123 10.92 1.65 3.14
N PRO A 124 10.07 2.68 2.99
CA PRO A 124 9.41 2.99 1.71
C PRO A 124 10.36 3.42 0.59
N THR A 125 11.59 3.80 0.95
CA THR A 125 12.60 4.32 0.01
C THR A 125 13.78 3.35 -0.21
N THR A 126 13.80 2.20 0.47
CA THR A 126 14.91 1.24 0.34
C THR A 126 14.92 0.63 -1.05
N GLY A 127 16.12 0.52 -1.64
CA GLY A 127 16.30 0.00 -3.01
C GLY A 127 15.93 0.98 -4.12
N LEU A 128 15.57 2.23 -3.78
CA LEU A 128 15.30 3.29 -4.74
C LEU A 128 16.47 4.27 -4.85
N ASP A 129 16.69 4.81 -6.05
CA ASP A 129 17.57 5.95 -6.22
C ASP A 129 16.95 7.23 -5.61
N ALA A 130 17.77 8.27 -5.44
CA ALA A 130 17.36 9.52 -4.80
C ALA A 130 16.18 10.21 -5.50
N PHE A 131 16.08 10.09 -6.83
CA PHE A 131 14.99 10.69 -7.58
C PHE A 131 13.68 9.92 -7.34
N MET A 132 13.71 8.59 -7.45
CA MET A 132 12.57 7.71 -7.20
C MET A 132 12.08 7.80 -5.76
N ALA A 133 12.99 7.81 -4.78
CA ALA A 133 12.67 8.01 -3.37
C ALA A 133 11.97 9.38 -3.15
N GLY A 134 12.45 10.44 -3.80
CA GLY A 134 11.83 11.76 -3.75
C GLY A 134 10.40 11.77 -4.29
N GLN A 135 10.12 11.03 -5.37
CA GLN A 135 8.76 10.90 -5.91
C GLN A 135 7.83 10.16 -4.94
N VAL A 136 8.28 9.04 -4.35
CA VAL A 136 7.49 8.28 -3.36
C VAL A 136 7.09 9.15 -2.17
N ILE A 137 8.06 9.87 -1.58
CA ILE A 137 7.79 10.74 -0.43
C ILE A 137 6.88 11.91 -0.80
N LYS A 138 6.97 12.43 -2.04
CA LYS A 138 6.10 13.49 -2.51
C LYS A 138 4.64 13.04 -2.61
N THR A 139 4.37 11.81 -3.02
CA THR A 139 2.99 11.29 -3.05
C THR A 139 2.41 11.04 -1.65
N LEU A 140 3.26 10.88 -0.64
CA LEU A 140 2.85 10.65 0.75
C LEU A 140 2.67 11.93 1.58
N LYS A 141 2.92 13.12 0.99
CA LYS A 141 2.75 14.43 1.62
C LYS A 141 1.42 15.06 1.24
#